data_AF-A0A9P1APA5-F1
#
_entry.id   AF-A0A9P1APA5-F1
#
_cell.length_a   1.000
_cell.length_b   1.000
_cell.length_c   1.000
_cell.angle_alpha   90.00
_cell.angle_beta   90.00
_cell.angle_gamma   90.00
#
_symmetry.space_group_name_H-M   'P 1'
#
loop_
_entity.id
_entity.type
_entity.pdbx_description
1 polymer ?
#
loop_
_entity_poly.entity_id
_entity_poly.type
_entity_poly.pdbx_seq_one_letter_code
_entity_poly.pdbx_strand_id
1 'polypeptide(L)'
;MCRWRLRSKKKTCEYVFSNLEGSKRLSKQSISALASKMLKAIGKTGATHHGFRRAGANYLRAKRLSMEEVRCRGRWRSAEGLQRYLKDIPEAQGCKSTEKGAGREADESESDEE
;
A
#
# COMPACT_ATOMS: atom_id res chain seq x y z
N MET A 1 29.74 5.64 8.54
CA MET A 1 28.64 4.79 8.03
C MET A 1 28.02 4.03 9.20
N CYS A 2 26.78 4.32 9.57
CA CYS A 2 26.08 3.61 10.66
C CYS A 2 25.72 2.19 10.20
N ARG A 3 26.28 1.18 10.87
CA ARG A 3 26.05 -0.23 10.54
C ARG A 3 24.79 -0.70 11.26
N TRP A 4 23.64 -0.60 10.61
CA TRP A 4 22.38 -1.18 11.08
C TRP A 4 22.47 -2.71 11.04
N ARG A 5 23.05 -3.32 12.08
CA ARG A 5 23.08 -4.78 12.24
C ARG A 5 22.50 -5.16 13.59
N LEU A 6 21.62 -6.15 13.58
CA LEU A 6 21.12 -6.75 14.81
C LEU A 6 22.31 -7.29 15.62
N ARG A 7 22.37 -6.96 16.90
CA ARG A 7 23.42 -7.44 17.80
C ARG A 7 23.12 -8.90 18.16
N SER A 8 23.55 -9.84 17.30
CA SER A 8 23.43 -11.28 17.55
C SER A 8 24.59 -11.80 18.41
N LYS A 9 24.29 -12.74 19.33
CA LYS A 9 25.30 -13.43 20.16
C LYS A 9 26.13 -14.46 19.38
N LYS A 10 25.68 -14.92 18.21
CA LYS A 10 26.38 -15.88 17.35
C LYS A 10 26.51 -15.34 15.93
N LYS A 11 27.77 -15.18 15.48
CA LYS A 11 28.24 -14.69 14.16
C LYS A 11 27.53 -13.42 13.66
N THR A 12 28.24 -12.64 12.86
CA THR A 12 27.68 -11.47 12.21
C THR A 12 26.55 -11.89 11.28
N CYS A 13 25.29 -11.71 11.68
CA CYS A 13 24.17 -11.87 10.78
C CYS A 13 24.36 -10.91 9.59
N GLU A 14 24.31 -11.44 8.37
CA GLU A 14 24.46 -10.67 7.14
C GLU A 14 23.22 -9.80 6.87
N TYR A 15 22.07 -10.23 7.37
CA TYR A 15 20.79 -9.58 7.14
C TYR A 15 20.52 -8.47 8.17
N VAL A 16 20.04 -7.32 7.70
CA VAL A 16 19.58 -6.21 8.57
C VAL A 16 18.39 -6.67 9.43
N PHE A 17 17.47 -7.44 8.83
CA PHE A 17 16.35 -8.07 9.51
C PHE A 17 16.44 -9.60 9.36
N SER A 18 16.65 -10.30 10.46
CA SER A 18 16.77 -11.75 10.52
C SER A 18 15.54 -12.39 11.16
N ASN A 19 15.45 -13.72 11.05
CA ASN A 19 14.63 -14.49 11.98
C ASN A 19 15.14 -14.34 13.43
N LEU A 20 14.35 -14.83 14.40
CA LEU A 20 14.67 -14.73 15.82
C LEU A 20 15.99 -15.42 16.20
N GLU A 21 16.39 -16.43 15.45
CA GLU A 21 17.67 -17.13 15.62
C GLU A 21 18.89 -16.33 15.14
N GLY A 22 18.68 -15.23 14.41
CA GLY A 22 19.77 -14.41 13.87
C GLY A 22 20.56 -15.08 12.74
N SER A 23 20.06 -16.18 12.17
CA SER A 23 20.80 -17.05 11.25
C SER A 23 20.36 -16.89 9.79
N LYS A 24 19.09 -16.53 9.56
CA LYS A 24 18.47 -16.52 8.23
C LYS A 24 17.71 -15.21 7.99
N ARG A 25 17.52 -14.87 6.70
CA ARG A 25 16.62 -13.79 6.28
C ARG A 25 15.18 -14.06 6.71
N LEU A 26 14.42 -12.99 6.94
CA LEU A 26 12.97 -13.11 7.09
C LEU A 26 12.33 -13.72 5.84
N SER A 27 11.35 -14.60 6.05
CA SER A 27 10.57 -15.18 4.96
C SER A 27 9.63 -14.14 4.37
N LYS A 28 9.28 -14.30 3.08
CA LYS A 28 8.27 -13.45 2.42
C LYS A 28 6.93 -13.55 3.14
N GLN A 29 6.55 -14.75 3.61
CA GLN A 29 5.32 -14.96 4.36
C GLN A 29 5.32 -14.18 5.67
N SER A 30 6.42 -14.22 6.44
CA SER A 30 6.53 -13.49 7.72
C SER A 30 6.40 -11.97 7.52
N ILE A 31 7.03 -11.42 6.48
CA ILE A 31 6.93 -9.99 6.15
C ILE A 31 5.49 -9.64 5.77
N SER A 32 4.86 -10.44 4.91
CA SER A 32 3.49 -10.17 4.47
C SER A 32 2.49 -10.29 5.63
N ALA A 33 2.63 -11.31 6.48
CA ALA A 33 1.78 -11.51 7.65
C ALA A 33 1.92 -10.37 8.65
N LEU A 34 3.14 -9.90 8.92
CA LEU A 34 3.38 -8.76 9.80
C LEU A 34 2.71 -7.49 9.27
N ALA A 35 2.91 -7.18 7.98
CA ALA A 35 2.30 -6.03 7.34
C ALA A 35 0.77 -6.08 7.39
N SER A 36 0.16 -7.20 7.01
CA SER A 36 -1.29 -7.38 7.07
C SER A 36 -1.83 -7.30 8.49
N LYS A 37 -1.10 -7.81 9.49
CA LYS A 37 -1.47 -7.67 10.91
C LYS A 37 -1.51 -6.20 11.33
N MET A 38 -0.49 -5.41 10.95
CA MET A 38 -0.45 -3.97 11.25
C MET A 38 -1.57 -3.21 10.54
N LEU A 39 -1.80 -3.49 9.25
CA LEU A 39 -2.86 -2.87 8.47
C LEU A 39 -4.26 -3.20 9.02
N LYS A 40 -4.47 -4.45 9.45
CA LYS A 40 -5.70 -4.86 10.14
C LYS A 40 -5.91 -4.09 11.45
N ALA A 41 -4.85 -3.87 12.23
CA ALA A 41 -4.94 -3.16 13.50
C ALA A 41 -5.38 -1.69 13.34
N ILE A 42 -5.09 -1.06 12.19
CA ILE A 42 -5.53 0.30 11.85
C ILE A 42 -6.84 0.33 11.03
N GLY A 43 -7.59 -0.77 10.99
CA GLY A 43 -8.88 -0.87 10.30
C GLY A 43 -8.80 -1.06 8.78
N LYS A 44 -7.62 -1.25 8.20
CA LYS A 44 -7.42 -1.56 6.76
C LYS A 44 -7.43 -3.07 6.52
N THR A 45 -8.52 -3.72 6.88
CA THR A 45 -8.73 -5.16 6.65
C THR A 45 -8.69 -5.49 5.15
N GLY A 46 -7.92 -6.52 4.78
CA GLY A 46 -7.75 -6.93 3.37
C GLY A 46 -6.59 -6.25 2.65
N ALA A 47 -6.02 -5.17 3.22
CA ALA A 47 -4.82 -4.56 2.66
C ALA A 47 -3.58 -5.45 2.84
N THR A 48 -2.71 -5.44 1.84
CA THR A 48 -1.43 -6.17 1.83
C THR A 48 -0.26 -5.20 1.99
N HIS A 49 0.95 -5.74 2.18
CA HIS A 49 2.17 -4.93 2.24
C HIS A 49 2.41 -4.07 0.98
N HIS A 50 1.81 -4.41 -0.17
CA HIS A 50 1.82 -3.56 -1.37
C HIS A 50 1.12 -2.20 -1.14
N GLY A 51 0.22 -2.11 -0.17
CA GLY A 51 -0.42 -0.87 0.26
C GLY A 51 0.59 0.20 0.70
N PHE A 52 1.69 -0.18 1.36
CA PHE A 52 2.75 0.77 1.72
C PHE A 52 3.44 1.33 0.48
N ARG A 53 3.70 0.50 -0.53
CA ARG A 53 4.30 0.95 -1.78
C ARG A 53 3.35 1.87 -2.56
N ARG A 54 2.04 1.60 -2.52
CA ARG A 54 0.99 2.46 -3.07
C ARG A 54 0.93 3.81 -2.38
N ALA A 55 0.85 3.80 -1.05
CA ALA A 55 0.83 5.01 -0.23
C ALA A 55 2.08 5.87 -0.48
N GLY A 56 3.26 5.25 -0.52
CA GLY A 56 4.52 5.95 -0.82
C GLY A 56 4.54 6.61 -2.20
N ALA A 57 4.06 5.93 -3.24
CA ALA A 57 3.96 6.51 -4.58
C ALA A 57 3.01 7.72 -4.61
N ASN A 58 1.83 7.58 -3.99
CA ASN A 58 0.83 8.66 -3.92
C ASN A 58 1.30 9.84 -3.09
N TYR A 59 2.00 9.60 -1.97
CA TYR A 59 2.61 10.65 -1.16
C TYR A 59 3.64 11.48 -1.95
N LEU A 60 4.49 10.82 -2.73
CA LEU A 60 5.47 11.53 -3.57
C LEU A 60 4.78 12.34 -4.68
N ARG A 61 3.70 11.82 -5.26
CA ARG A 61 2.87 12.57 -6.21
C ARG A 61 2.20 13.79 -5.57
N ALA A 62 1.68 13.66 -4.35
CA ALA A 62 1.11 14.77 -3.59
C ALA A 62 2.17 15.86 -3.28
N LYS A 63 3.44 15.46 -3.10
CA LYS A 63 4.60 16.36 -3.01
C LYS A 63 5.04 16.97 -4.35
N ARG A 64 4.25 16.80 -5.42
CA ARG A 64 4.49 17.33 -6.77
C ARG A 64 5.74 16.79 -7.45
N LEU A 65 6.25 15.62 -7.04
CA LEU A 65 7.30 14.96 -7.81
C LEU A 65 6.75 14.47 -9.14
N SER A 66 7.57 14.58 -10.18
CA SER A 66 7.26 14.06 -11.51
C SER A 66 7.08 12.54 -11.48
N MET A 67 6.38 12.02 -12.49
CA MET A 67 6.21 10.58 -12.65
C MET A 67 7.55 9.85 -12.71
N GLU A 68 8.55 10.45 -13.37
CA GLU A 68 9.87 9.88 -13.53
C GLU A 68 10.66 9.83 -12.21
N GLU A 69 10.60 10.88 -11.40
CA GLU A 69 11.24 10.88 -10.08
C GLU A 69 10.62 9.83 -9.16
N VAL A 70 9.29 9.69 -9.16
CA VAL A 70 8.61 8.66 -8.39
C VAL A 70 9.04 7.27 -8.88
N ARG A 71 9.04 7.06 -10.21
CA ARG A 71 9.46 5.79 -10.84
C ARG A 71 10.88 5.41 -10.44
N CYS A 72 11.82 6.35 -10.52
CA CYS A 72 13.20 6.16 -10.14
C CYS A 72 13.34 5.84 -8.64
N ARG A 73 12.72 6.64 -7.76
CA ARG A 73 12.85 6.47 -6.29
C ARG A 73 12.33 5.14 -5.79
N GLY A 74 11.16 4.68 -6.25
CA GLY A 74 10.65 3.36 -5.86
C GLY A 74 10.99 2.24 -6.84
N ARG A 75 11.96 2.48 -7.73
CA ARG A 75 12.56 1.48 -8.63
C ARG A 75 11.52 0.69 -9.42
N TRP A 76 10.56 1.41 -10.01
CA TRP A 76 9.57 0.82 -10.90
C TRP A 76 10.22 0.51 -12.25
N ARG A 77 9.98 -0.70 -12.76
CA ARG A 77 10.53 -1.15 -14.04
C ARG A 77 9.95 -0.40 -15.24
N SER A 78 8.72 0.09 -15.12
CA SER A 78 8.02 0.82 -16.18
C SER A 78 7.07 1.88 -15.60
N ALA A 79 6.70 2.85 -16.44
CA ALA A 79 5.77 3.92 -16.07
C ALA A 79 4.34 3.37 -15.84
N GLU A 80 3.92 2.41 -16.65
CA GLU A 80 2.60 1.74 -16.56
C GLU A 80 2.49 0.98 -15.25
N GLY A 81 3.58 0.31 -14.82
CA GLY A 81 3.64 -0.37 -13.54
C GLY A 81 3.46 0.57 -12.35
N LEU A 82 3.99 1.79 -12.43
CA LEU A 82 3.76 2.83 -11.44
C LEU A 82 2.31 3.35 -11.51
N GLN A 83 1.78 3.58 -12.70
CA GLN A 83 0.43 4.13 -12.89
C GLN A 83 -0.66 3.27 -12.24
N ARG A 84 -0.52 1.94 -12.23
CA ARG A 84 -1.44 1.03 -11.51
C ARG A 84 -1.50 1.28 -10.00
N TYR A 85 -0.44 1.83 -9.41
CA TYR A 85 -0.40 2.20 -7.99
C TYR A 85 -0.97 3.60 -7.74
N LEU A 86 -0.96 4.48 -8.74
CA LEU A 86 -1.52 5.84 -8.63
C LEU A 86 -3.02 5.89 -8.94
N LYS A 87 -3.55 4.91 -9.68
CA LYS A 87 -5.00 4.74 -9.81
C LYS A 87 -5.57 4.37 -8.45
N ASP A 88 -6.38 5.25 -7.87
CA ASP A 88 -7.00 4.99 -6.59
C ASP A 88 -8.07 3.90 -6.74
N ILE A 89 -7.91 2.81 -6.00
CA ILE A 89 -8.84 1.68 -5.96
C ILE A 89 -9.10 1.44 -4.48
N PRO A 90 -10.26 1.87 -3.94
CA PRO A 90 -10.56 1.78 -2.51
C PRO A 90 -10.38 0.37 -1.94
N GLU A 91 -10.77 -0.65 -2.71
CA GLU A 91 -10.65 -2.07 -2.32
C GLU A 91 -9.20 -2.49 -2.12
N ALA A 92 -8.30 -2.03 -3.00
CA ALA A 92 -6.87 -2.30 -2.90
C ALA A 92 -6.21 -1.61 -1.69
N GLN A 93 -6.91 -0.65 -1.09
CA GLN A 93 -6.52 0.01 0.16
C GLN A 93 -7.16 -0.63 1.40
N GLY A 94 -7.97 -1.68 1.25
CA GLY A 94 -8.69 -2.30 2.35
C GLY A 94 -9.90 -1.50 2.84
N CYS A 95 -10.39 -0.56 2.02
CA CYS A 95 -11.70 0.06 2.26
C CYS A 95 -12.79 -0.91 1.81
N LYS A 96 -13.80 -1.13 2.64
CA LYS A 96 -14.99 -1.89 2.24
C LYS A 96 -15.74 -1.07 1.19
N SER A 97 -16.10 -1.68 0.07
CA SER A 97 -16.99 -1.07 -0.91
C SER A 97 -18.31 -0.78 -0.20
N THR A 98 -18.59 0.49 0.12
CA THR A 98 -19.95 0.87 0.46
C THR A 98 -20.76 0.68 -0.81
N GLU A 99 -21.67 -0.30 -0.80
CA GLU A 99 -22.62 -0.48 -1.89
C GLU A 99 -23.25 0.88 -2.19
N LYS A 100 -23.21 1.25 -3.48
CA LYS A 100 -23.86 2.46 -3.98
C LYS A 100 -25.29 2.46 -3.47
N GLY A 101 -25.67 3.52 -2.75
CA GLY A 101 -27.07 3.81 -2.48
C GLY A 101 -27.85 3.78 -3.79
N ALA A 102 -28.76 2.82 -3.90
CA ALA A 102 -29.84 2.85 -4.86
C ALA A 102 -30.70 4.08 -4.53
N GLY A 103 -30.64 5.10 -5.38
CA GLY A 103 -31.52 6.25 -5.40
C GLY A 103 -31.88 6.52 -6.85
N ARG A 104 -32.73 5.65 -7.37
CA ARG A 104 -33.37 5.76 -8.68
C ARG A 104 -34.65 6.54 -8.43
N GLU A 105 -34.71 7.81 -8.81
CA GLU A 105 -35.98 8.45 -9.15
C GLU A 105 -35.82 9.12 -10.49
N ALA A 106 -36.40 8.46 -11.49
CA ALA A 106 -36.75 9.07 -12.75
C ALA A 106 -38.14 9.67 -12.56
N ASP A 107 -38.26 10.94 -12.97
CA ASP A 107 -39.42 11.49 -13.70
C ASP A 107 -40.82 11.34 -13.07
N GLU A 108 -41.26 12.38 -12.37
CA GLU A 108 -42.64 12.86 -12.50
C GLU A 108 -42.59 14.31 -12.97
N SER A 109 -42.94 14.50 -14.23
CA SER A 109 -43.33 15.78 -14.81
C SER A 109 -44.75 16.08 -14.34
N GLU A 110 -44.90 16.99 -13.38
CA GLU A 110 -46.19 17.60 -13.08
C GLU A 110 -46.24 18.98 -13.75
N SER A 111 -47.09 19.05 -14.77
CA SER A 111 -47.49 20.23 -15.51
C SER A 111 -48.45 21.07 -14.67
N ASP A 112 -48.10 22.33 -14.43
CA ASP A 112 -49.06 23.37 -14.03
C ASP A 112 -48.82 24.62 -14.91
N GLU A 113 -49.63 24.76 -15.96
CA GLU A 113 -49.94 26.05 -16.58
C GLU A 113 -51.45 26.31 -16.46
N GLU A 114 -51.77 27.46 -15.85
CA GLU A 114 -53.05 28.20 -15.73
C GLU A 114 -54.26 27.62 -14.99
#